data_AF-A0A7L4XW86-F1
#
_entry.id   AF-A0A7L4XW86-F1
#
_cell.length_a   1.000
_cell.length_b   1.000
_cell.length_c   1.000
_cell.angle_alpha   90.00
_cell.angle_beta   90.00
_cell.angle_gamma   90.00
#
_symmetry.space_group_name_H-M   'P 1'
#
loop_
_entity.id
_entity.type
_entity.pdbx_description
1 polymer ?
#
loop_
_entity_poly.entity_id
_entity_poly.type
_entity_poly.pdbx_seq_one_letter_code
_entity_poly.pdbx_strand_id
1 'polypeptide(L)'
;MAARHVPAHRLRNGGPARLRPADRRSPLKAAVPEGCVPEQVAAGERQVVAVLACDRTELRLAAFDPADGGQRWTAPLGGRTTPGPDGQVALLSTEPVVVQLGGTAEGQPGACLTFGEDGKAAGRIETTGGYGTLQAHAPALVAVADGRLYVGAENRRREAYRDRVVAFDLASGSEVWLRDVAVAGGLRALDVTGGRVTVLADRGSRQDGLDELRVLDAATGEEKESLETGVDVDQEKGDLADPRVYENLVIAVRWGWGVRPVSAYARG
;
A
#
# COMPACT_ATOMS: atom_id res chain seq x y z
N MET A 1 5.76 -13.00 5.38
CA MET A 1 5.04 -13.10 6.65
C MET A 1 4.68 -11.67 7.03
N ALA A 2 3.40 -11.34 7.17
CA ALA A 2 2.95 -9.94 7.17
C ALA A 2 3.08 -9.27 8.57
N ALA A 3 3.68 -8.08 8.60
CA ALA A 3 3.74 -7.23 9.78
C ALA A 3 2.34 -6.78 10.23
N ARG A 4 2.10 -6.83 11.54
CA ARG A 4 0.80 -6.50 12.17
C ARG A 4 0.68 -5.01 12.45
N HIS A 5 -0.39 -4.39 11.97
CA HIS A 5 -0.86 -3.09 12.45
C HIS A 5 -1.98 -3.32 13.47
N VAL A 6 -1.87 -2.74 14.67
CA VAL A 6 -2.88 -2.85 15.74
C VAL A 6 -3.51 -1.46 15.96
N PRO A 7 -4.79 -1.24 15.62
CA PRO A 7 -5.49 -0.03 16.00
C PRO A 7 -6.01 -0.13 17.44
N ALA A 8 -5.82 0.94 18.20
CA ALA A 8 -6.30 1.07 19.57
C ALA A 8 -7.80 1.40 19.60
N HIS A 9 -8.62 0.54 20.21
CA HIS A 9 -9.96 0.93 20.65
C HIS A 9 -10.27 0.50 22.09
N ARG A 10 -10.80 1.46 22.84
CA ARG A 10 -11.47 1.30 24.13
C ARG A 10 -12.63 0.30 24.01
N LEU A 11 -12.64 -0.73 24.84
CA LEU A 11 -13.84 -1.46 25.23
C LEU A 11 -13.97 -1.47 26.75
N ARG A 12 -15.13 -1.02 27.25
CA ARG A 12 -15.54 -1.16 28.64
C ARG A 12 -16.20 -2.53 28.85
N ASN A 13 -15.72 -3.20 29.90
CA ASN A 13 -16.36 -4.17 30.82
C ASN A 13 -16.85 -5.55 30.33
N GLY A 14 -16.18 -6.59 30.83
CA GLY A 14 -16.73 -7.95 31.02
C GLY A 14 -15.69 -9.06 31.35
N GLY A 15 -15.39 -9.30 32.64
CA GLY A 15 -14.82 -10.57 33.18
C GLY A 15 -13.31 -10.84 33.01
N PRO A 16 -12.62 -11.50 33.97
CA PRO A 16 -11.16 -11.42 34.10
C PRO A 16 -10.43 -12.41 33.18
N ALA A 17 -10.16 -12.01 31.94
CA ALA A 17 -9.08 -12.61 31.18
C ALA A 17 -7.75 -12.06 31.73
N ARG A 18 -6.99 -12.91 32.43
CA ARG A 18 -5.62 -12.59 32.85
C ARG A 18 -4.75 -12.43 31.61
N LEU A 19 -4.67 -11.20 31.10
CA LEU A 19 -3.58 -10.77 30.23
C LEU A 19 -2.30 -10.90 31.05
N ARG A 20 -1.49 -11.92 30.74
CA ARG A 20 -0.11 -11.96 31.23
C ARG A 20 0.58 -10.69 30.75
N PRO A 21 1.29 -9.96 31.61
CA PRO A 21 1.97 -8.75 31.19
C PRO A 21 2.97 -9.11 30.10
N ALA A 22 2.86 -8.43 28.95
CA ALA A 22 3.96 -8.32 28.03
C ALA A 22 5.18 -7.84 28.84
N ASP A 23 6.24 -8.62 28.77
CA ASP A 23 7.53 -8.33 29.38
C ASP A 23 7.91 -6.88 29.05
N ARG A 24 7.92 -5.99 30.05
CA ARG A 24 8.20 -4.56 29.89
C ARG A 24 9.69 -4.38 29.65
N ARG A 25 10.16 -4.74 28.45
CA ARG A 25 11.40 -4.18 27.92
C ARG A 25 11.18 -2.68 27.78
N SER A 26 12.12 -1.88 28.28
CA SER A 26 12.11 -0.42 28.09
C SER A 26 11.85 -0.10 26.62
N PRO A 27 11.03 0.93 26.32
CA PRO A 27 10.77 1.31 24.93
C PRO A 27 12.11 1.62 24.25
N LEU A 28 12.35 0.97 23.10
CA LEU A 28 13.49 1.25 22.25
C LEU A 28 13.43 2.72 21.80
N LYS A 29 14.56 3.43 21.90
CA LYS A 29 14.68 4.82 21.47
C LYS A 29 15.78 4.92 20.44
N ALA A 30 15.44 5.36 19.24
CA ALA A 30 16.41 5.74 18.23
C ALA A 30 16.71 7.24 18.35
N ALA A 31 17.99 7.61 18.27
CA ALA A 31 18.37 9.02 18.15
C ALA A 31 18.10 9.48 16.72
N VAL A 32 17.32 10.56 16.59
CA VAL A 32 17.13 11.27 15.32
C VAL A 32 18.17 12.40 15.27
N PRO A 33 18.76 12.72 14.10
CA PRO A 33 19.71 13.83 13.99
C PRO A 33 19.13 15.14 14.55
N GLU A 34 20.00 15.97 15.14
CA GLU A 34 19.61 17.28 15.66
C GLU A 34 18.96 18.14 14.56
N GLY A 35 17.90 18.88 14.90
CA GLY A 35 17.15 19.70 13.94
C GLY A 35 16.15 18.91 13.07
N CYS A 36 16.08 17.58 13.21
CA CYS A 36 15.15 16.74 12.48
C CYS A 36 14.03 16.19 13.37
N VAL A 37 12.82 16.07 12.81
CA VAL A 37 11.67 15.41 13.44
C VAL A 37 11.11 14.31 12.53
N PRO A 38 10.72 13.14 13.06
CA PRO A 38 10.08 12.11 12.27
C PRO A 38 8.64 12.53 11.92
N GLU A 39 8.27 12.46 10.64
CA GLU A 39 6.90 12.72 10.16
C GLU A 39 6.13 11.43 9.87
N GLN A 40 6.83 10.42 9.33
CA GLN A 40 6.28 9.08 9.12
C GLN A 40 7.29 8.06 9.57
N VAL A 41 6.80 6.98 10.17
CA VAL A 41 7.61 5.85 10.63
C VAL A 41 6.86 4.58 10.31
N ALA A 42 7.56 3.60 9.74
CA ALA A 42 7.06 2.24 9.58
C ALA A 42 8.14 1.24 10.01
N ALA A 43 7.69 0.10 10.51
CA ALA A 43 8.55 -0.98 10.97
C ALA A 43 8.37 -2.21 10.07
N GLY A 44 9.48 -2.65 9.48
CA GLY A 44 9.62 -3.96 8.85
C GLY A 44 10.25 -4.97 9.80
N GLU A 45 10.46 -6.19 9.33
CA GLU A 45 11.11 -7.26 10.12
C GLU A 45 12.59 -6.98 10.36
N ARG A 46 13.27 -6.38 9.37
CA ARG A 46 14.71 -6.14 9.38
C ARG A 46 15.07 -4.70 9.69
N GLN A 47 14.18 -3.73 9.49
CA GLN A 47 14.47 -2.31 9.75
C GLN A 47 13.24 -1.48 10.13
N VAL A 48 13.48 -0.42 10.89
CA VAL A 48 12.52 0.67 11.08
C VAL A 48 12.94 1.81 10.17
N VAL A 49 12.01 2.33 9.37
CA VAL A 49 12.28 3.43 8.42
C VAL A 49 11.48 4.65 8.84
N ALA A 50 12.13 5.81 8.83
CA ALA A 50 11.50 7.08 9.11
C ALA A 50 11.74 8.08 7.98
N VAL A 51 10.69 8.82 7.63
CA VAL A 51 10.79 10.07 6.89
C VAL A 51 11.01 11.18 7.92
N LEU A 52 12.13 11.88 7.80
CA LEU A 52 12.55 12.94 8.69
C LEU A 52 12.40 14.29 7.98
N ALA A 53 11.80 15.26 8.67
CA ALA A 53 11.83 16.66 8.28
C ALA A 53 12.90 17.39 9.09
N CYS A 54 13.98 17.80 8.44
CA CYS A 54 15.08 18.55 8.98
C CYS A 54 14.94 20.03 8.60
N ASP A 55 15.18 20.94 9.53
CA ASP A 55 15.07 22.39 9.31
C ASP A 55 13.72 22.82 8.69
N ARG A 56 12.67 22.03 8.97
CA ARG A 56 11.27 22.16 8.51
C ARG A 56 11.00 21.90 7.03
N THR A 57 12.01 21.87 6.17
CA THR A 57 11.80 21.72 4.71
C THR A 57 12.66 20.65 4.06
N GLU A 58 13.80 20.27 4.63
CA GLU A 58 14.63 19.22 4.08
C GLU A 58 14.07 17.85 4.49
N LEU A 59 13.76 17.03 3.50
CA LEU A 59 13.31 15.66 3.70
C LEU A 59 14.48 14.69 3.62
N ARG A 60 14.57 13.82 4.61
CA ARG A 60 15.50 12.69 4.65
C ARG A 60 14.78 11.40 4.94
N LEU A 61 15.34 10.31 4.45
CA LEU A 61 14.95 8.97 4.79
C LEU A 61 16.03 8.39 5.70
N ALA A 62 15.64 7.81 6.83
CA ALA A 62 16.57 7.14 7.73
C ALA A 62 16.08 5.74 8.04
N ALA A 63 17.00 4.79 8.12
CA ALA A 63 16.72 3.45 8.61
C ALA A 63 17.46 3.17 9.91
N PHE A 64 16.80 2.42 10.77
CA PHE A 64 17.25 2.05 12.10
C PHE A 64 17.15 0.54 12.29
N ASP A 65 18.07 0.01 13.07
CA ASP A 65 18.03 -1.37 13.51
C ASP A 65 16.86 -1.58 14.49
N PRO A 66 15.98 -2.57 14.25
CA PRO A 66 14.83 -2.79 15.12
C PRO A 66 15.22 -3.40 16.48
N ALA A 67 16.43 -3.97 16.62
CA ALA A 67 16.89 -4.59 17.86
C ALA A 67 17.43 -3.58 18.87
N ASP A 68 18.16 -2.55 18.42
CA ASP A 68 18.85 -1.59 19.29
C ASP A 68 18.59 -0.11 18.96
N GLY A 69 17.87 0.19 17.89
CA GLY A 69 17.53 1.55 17.47
C GLY A 69 18.70 2.31 16.84
N GLY A 70 19.82 1.66 16.57
CA GLY A 70 20.98 2.24 15.92
C GLY A 70 20.68 2.66 14.49
N GLN A 71 21.09 3.86 14.10
CA GLN A 71 20.94 4.33 12.72
C GLN A 71 21.85 3.51 11.79
N ARG A 72 21.25 2.88 10.78
CA ARG A 72 21.96 2.10 9.76
C ARG A 72 22.41 2.97 8.59
N TRP A 73 21.52 3.82 8.09
CA TRP A 73 21.81 4.73 6.99
C TRP A 73 20.84 5.92 6.98
N THR A 74 21.20 6.93 6.19
CA THR A 74 20.35 8.07 5.88
C THR A 74 20.54 8.45 4.41
N ALA A 75 19.46 8.84 3.75
CA ALA A 75 19.44 9.26 2.36
C ALA A 75 18.67 10.58 2.18
N PRO A 76 19.10 11.48 1.29
CA PRO A 76 18.33 12.67 0.97
C PRO A 76 17.08 12.30 0.15
N LEU A 77 15.93 12.89 0.49
CA LEU A 77 14.70 12.83 -0.32
C LEU A 77 14.46 14.14 -1.10
N GLY A 78 15.22 15.19 -0.79
CA GLY A 78 15.07 16.52 -1.38
C GLY A 78 14.39 17.50 -0.41
N GLY A 79 13.92 18.62 -0.93
CA GLY A 79 13.20 19.63 -0.15
C GLY A 79 11.74 19.71 -0.54
N ARG A 80 10.88 20.10 0.42
CA ARG A 80 9.52 20.55 0.12
C ARG A 80 9.49 22.05 -0.17
N THR A 81 8.52 22.48 -0.97
CA THR A 81 8.29 23.89 -1.30
C THR A 81 7.62 24.66 -0.17
N THR A 82 6.91 23.97 0.73
CA THR A 82 6.11 24.56 1.82
C THR A 82 6.41 23.86 3.15
N PRO A 83 6.68 24.57 4.26
CA PRO A 83 6.93 23.95 5.56
C PRO A 83 5.67 23.30 6.16
N GLY A 84 5.78 22.07 6.67
CA GLY A 84 4.68 21.32 7.30
C GLY A 84 4.35 20.02 6.58
N PRO A 85 3.64 19.05 7.22
CA PRO A 85 3.31 17.75 6.64
C PRO A 85 2.25 17.93 5.56
N ASP A 86 2.63 18.59 4.48
CA ASP A 86 1.88 18.56 3.25
C ASP A 86 1.84 17.10 2.86
N GLY A 87 0.69 16.61 2.42
CA GLY A 87 0.52 15.21 2.04
C GLY A 87 1.56 14.71 1.03
N GLN A 88 2.47 15.53 0.52
CA GLN A 88 3.55 15.31 -0.44
C GLN A 88 4.51 14.14 -0.15
N VAL A 89 4.39 13.39 0.95
CA VAL A 89 5.22 12.20 1.17
C VAL A 89 4.38 11.05 1.72
N ALA A 90 4.62 9.83 1.24
CA ALA A 90 4.06 8.60 1.81
C ALA A 90 5.09 7.48 1.80
N LEU A 91 5.32 6.85 2.95
CA LEU A 91 6.15 5.65 3.06
C LEU A 91 5.30 4.42 2.67
N LEU A 92 5.56 3.84 1.50
CA LEU A 92 4.78 2.75 0.92
C LEU A 92 5.29 1.36 1.32
N SER A 93 6.61 1.23 1.52
CA SER A 93 7.21 -0.02 2.00
C SER A 93 8.50 0.27 2.76
N THR A 94 8.81 -0.59 3.74
CA THR A 94 10.09 -0.59 4.45
C THR A 94 11.08 -1.59 3.86
N GLU A 95 10.62 -2.59 3.09
CA GLU A 95 11.46 -3.69 2.60
C GLU A 95 10.94 -4.26 1.28
N PRO A 96 11.64 -4.00 0.16
CA PRO A 96 12.57 -2.89 -0.05
C PRO A 96 11.90 -1.52 0.20
N VAL A 97 12.70 -0.49 0.50
CA VAL A 97 12.13 0.81 0.88
C VAL A 97 11.56 1.53 -0.34
N VAL A 98 10.29 1.93 -0.27
CA VAL A 98 9.60 2.69 -1.31
C VAL A 98 8.92 3.89 -0.68
N VAL A 99 9.23 5.09 -1.19
CA VAL A 99 8.68 6.36 -0.71
C VAL A 99 8.08 7.10 -1.88
N GLN A 100 6.82 7.49 -1.77
CA GLN A 100 6.18 8.39 -2.71
C GLN A 100 6.47 9.84 -2.32
N LEU A 101 6.91 10.65 -3.28
CA LEU A 101 7.06 12.10 -3.18
C LEU A 101 6.13 12.80 -4.19
N GLY A 102 5.32 13.74 -3.73
CA GLY A 102 4.24 14.33 -4.54
C GLY A 102 3.18 13.30 -4.96
N GLY A 103 2.15 13.74 -5.66
CA GLY A 103 1.14 12.82 -6.22
C GLY A 103 0.32 12.02 -5.21
N THR A 104 0.36 12.41 -3.94
CA THR A 104 -0.30 11.74 -2.83
C THR A 104 -1.77 12.13 -2.68
N ALA A 105 -2.20 13.18 -3.39
CA ALA A 105 -3.58 13.41 -3.72
C ALA A 105 -3.83 12.94 -5.16
N GLU A 106 -5.05 12.48 -5.42
CA GLU A 106 -5.48 12.02 -6.73
C GLU A 106 -5.16 13.04 -7.84
N GLY A 107 -4.61 12.56 -8.96
CA GLY A 107 -4.32 13.39 -10.14
C GLY A 107 -3.10 14.31 -10.03
N GLN A 108 -2.43 14.35 -8.87
CA GLN A 108 -1.25 15.20 -8.70
C GLN A 108 0.02 14.51 -9.25
N PRO A 109 0.94 15.25 -9.89
CA PRO A 109 2.24 14.72 -10.27
C PRO A 109 3.10 14.39 -9.05
N GLY A 110 3.93 13.35 -9.19
CA GLY A 110 4.83 12.85 -8.16
C GLY A 110 5.64 11.68 -8.68
N ALA A 111 6.39 11.03 -7.77
CA ALA A 111 7.08 9.79 -8.07
C ALA A 111 7.27 8.92 -6.83
N CYS A 112 7.30 7.61 -7.04
CA CYS A 112 7.81 6.65 -6.07
C CYS A 112 9.32 6.50 -6.26
N LEU A 113 10.08 6.78 -5.20
CA LEU A 113 11.51 6.52 -5.11
C LEU A 113 11.74 5.19 -4.40
N THR A 114 12.69 4.41 -4.90
CA THR A 114 13.06 3.11 -4.31
C THR A 114 14.49 3.18 -3.80
N PHE A 115 14.76 2.48 -2.69
CA PHE A 115 16.08 2.46 -2.08
C PHE A 115 16.53 1.03 -1.78
N GLY A 116 17.81 0.77 -2.02
CA GLY A 116 18.48 -0.45 -1.61
C GLY A 116 18.66 -0.53 -0.10
N GLU A 117 19.16 -1.68 0.38
CA GLU A 117 19.36 -1.94 1.82
C GLU A 117 20.42 -1.04 2.46
N ASP A 118 21.30 -0.45 1.65
CA ASP A 118 22.34 0.49 2.05
C ASP A 118 21.88 1.96 1.99
N GLY A 119 20.60 2.20 1.68
CA GLY A 119 20.04 3.55 1.55
C GLY A 119 20.36 4.24 0.22
N LYS A 120 21.00 3.57 -0.74
CA LYS A 120 21.20 4.16 -2.07
C LYS A 120 19.90 4.14 -2.87
N ALA A 121 19.59 5.25 -3.53
CA ALA A 121 18.49 5.32 -4.49
C ALA A 121 18.73 4.31 -5.63
N ALA A 122 17.72 3.51 -5.94
CA ALA A 122 17.79 2.48 -6.97
C ALA A 122 17.00 2.89 -8.22
N GLY A 123 15.70 3.19 -8.05
CA GLY A 123 14.76 3.46 -9.12
C GLY A 123 13.83 4.62 -8.80
N ARG A 124 13.21 5.14 -9.87
CA ARG A 124 12.22 6.22 -9.82
C ARG A 124 11.06 5.87 -10.75
N ILE A 125 9.86 5.88 -10.20
CA ILE A 125 8.61 5.56 -10.91
C ILE A 125 7.73 6.80 -10.83
N GLU A 126 7.48 7.48 -11.95
CA GLU A 126 6.55 8.63 -11.94
C GLU A 126 5.13 8.18 -11.54
N THR A 127 4.31 9.08 -10.98
CA THR A 127 2.90 8.76 -10.67
C THR A 127 1.98 8.91 -11.88
N THR A 128 2.49 9.42 -13.00
CA THR A 128 1.75 9.63 -14.25
C THR A 128 2.57 9.17 -15.45
N GLY A 129 1.94 8.47 -16.39
CA GLY A 129 2.61 7.97 -17.59
C GLY A 129 1.66 7.31 -18.60
N GLY A 130 2.21 6.45 -19.46
CA GLY A 130 1.43 5.69 -20.46
C GLY A 130 0.37 4.76 -19.83
N TYR A 131 0.62 4.32 -18.60
CA TYR A 131 -0.31 3.54 -17.78
C TYR A 131 -1.50 4.36 -17.26
N GLY A 132 -1.43 5.70 -17.22
CA GLY A 132 -2.44 6.56 -16.61
C GLY A 132 -1.89 7.28 -15.37
N THR A 133 -2.75 7.51 -14.38
CA THR A 133 -2.36 8.07 -13.07
C THR A 133 -2.40 6.96 -12.03
N LEU A 134 -1.32 6.79 -11.26
CA LEU A 134 -1.27 5.83 -10.17
C LEU A 134 -2.21 6.23 -9.04
N GLN A 135 -2.94 5.27 -8.50
CA GLN A 135 -3.82 5.42 -7.34
C GLN A 135 -3.07 5.13 -6.03
N ALA A 136 -1.78 5.49 -5.97
CA ALA A 136 -0.91 5.20 -4.83
C ALA A 136 -1.30 5.95 -3.53
N HIS A 137 -2.17 6.95 -3.64
CA HIS A 137 -2.81 7.61 -2.50
C HIS A 137 -3.75 6.69 -1.71
N ALA A 138 -4.22 5.59 -2.32
CA ALA A 138 -5.03 4.57 -1.68
C ALA A 138 -4.15 3.36 -1.31
N PRO A 139 -3.81 3.16 -0.02
CA PRO A 139 -2.90 2.08 0.39
C PRO A 139 -3.38 0.68 0.00
N ALA A 140 -4.70 0.47 -0.09
CA ALA A 140 -5.28 -0.80 -0.54
C ALA A 140 -5.00 -1.11 -2.03
N LEU A 141 -4.51 -0.14 -2.80
CA LEU A 141 -4.16 -0.26 -4.22
C LEU A 141 -2.64 -0.23 -4.45
N VAL A 142 -1.85 -0.56 -3.42
CA VAL A 142 -0.40 -0.58 -3.48
C VAL A 142 0.12 -1.84 -2.79
N ALA A 143 0.98 -2.60 -3.47
CA ALA A 143 1.72 -3.69 -2.87
C ALA A 143 3.17 -3.70 -3.37
N VAL A 144 4.07 -4.07 -2.48
CA VAL A 144 5.49 -4.26 -2.78
C VAL A 144 5.83 -5.72 -2.46
N ALA A 145 6.25 -6.46 -3.49
CA ALA A 145 6.59 -7.87 -3.36
C ALA A 145 7.57 -8.28 -4.47
N ASP A 146 8.45 -9.23 -4.17
CA ASP A 146 9.34 -9.87 -5.15
C ASP A 146 10.14 -8.89 -6.04
N GLY A 147 10.62 -7.79 -5.44
CA GLY A 147 11.38 -6.76 -6.16
C GLY A 147 10.55 -5.86 -7.06
N ARG A 148 9.22 -5.86 -6.92
CA ARG A 148 8.29 -5.09 -7.75
C ARG A 148 7.33 -4.24 -6.93
N LEU A 149 6.90 -3.14 -7.53
CA LEU A 149 5.78 -2.31 -7.08
C LEU A 149 4.55 -2.64 -7.94
N TYR A 150 3.47 -3.09 -7.33
CA TYR A 150 2.18 -3.36 -7.97
C TYR A 150 1.18 -2.30 -7.52
N VAL A 151 0.61 -1.56 -8.46
CA VAL A 151 -0.23 -0.41 -8.15
C VAL A 151 -1.44 -0.33 -9.08
N GLY A 152 -2.58 0.07 -8.52
CA GLY A 152 -3.76 0.46 -9.30
C GLY A 152 -3.52 1.75 -10.08
N ALA A 153 -3.94 1.83 -11.32
CA ALA A 153 -3.81 3.00 -12.16
C ALA A 153 -5.11 3.30 -12.89
N GLU A 154 -5.43 4.58 -13.00
CA GLU A 154 -6.62 5.05 -13.69
C GLU A 154 -6.22 5.71 -15.02
N ASN A 155 -6.86 5.31 -16.12
CA ASN A 155 -6.71 5.99 -17.40
C ASN A 155 -8.02 6.65 -17.84
N ARG A 156 -8.10 7.98 -17.67
CA ARG A 156 -9.19 8.82 -18.16
C ARG A 156 -8.94 9.23 -19.62
N ARG A 157 -9.21 8.34 -20.58
CA ARG A 157 -9.21 8.69 -22.02
C ARG A 157 -10.60 8.45 -22.62
N ARG A 158 -11.32 9.55 -22.93
CA ARG A 158 -12.59 9.65 -23.67
C ARG A 158 -13.67 8.63 -23.27
N GLU A 159 -14.73 9.11 -22.60
CA GLU A 159 -16.00 8.41 -22.28
C GLU A 159 -15.94 7.04 -21.56
N ALA A 160 -14.77 6.40 -21.47
CA ALA A 160 -14.57 5.12 -20.77
C ALA A 160 -13.47 5.25 -19.71
N TYR A 161 -13.86 5.01 -18.46
CA TYR A 161 -12.95 4.81 -17.34
C TYR A 161 -12.35 3.41 -17.45
N ARG A 162 -11.02 3.32 -17.48
CA ARG A 162 -10.30 2.04 -17.43
C ARG A 162 -9.42 2.03 -16.21
N ASP A 163 -9.74 1.12 -15.30
CA ASP A 163 -8.86 0.83 -14.19
C ASP A 163 -7.91 -0.30 -14.56
N ARG A 164 -6.69 -0.14 -14.11
CA ARG A 164 -5.56 -0.95 -14.53
C ARG A 164 -4.73 -1.35 -13.34
N VAL A 165 -4.03 -2.46 -13.48
CA VAL A 165 -2.93 -2.80 -12.58
C VAL A 165 -1.64 -2.74 -13.38
N VAL A 166 -0.63 -2.11 -12.79
CA VAL A 166 0.71 -2.00 -13.33
C VAL A 166 1.71 -2.59 -12.35
N ALA A 167 2.70 -3.31 -12.88
CA ALA A 167 3.86 -3.77 -12.13
C ALA A 167 5.11 -3.04 -12.61
N PHE A 168 5.89 -2.51 -11.68
CA PHE A 168 7.19 -1.89 -11.95
C PHE A 168 8.31 -2.68 -11.31
N ASP A 169 9.44 -2.76 -11.98
CA ASP A 169 10.69 -3.24 -11.40
C ASP A 169 11.27 -2.17 -10.47
N LEU A 170 11.52 -2.52 -9.21
CA LEU A 170 11.98 -1.53 -8.21
C LEU A 170 13.42 -1.09 -8.43
N ALA A 171 14.25 -1.93 -9.05
CA ALA A 171 15.66 -1.63 -9.26
C ALA A 171 15.85 -0.56 -10.34
N SER A 172 15.08 -0.64 -11.43
CA SER A 172 15.17 0.27 -12.57
C SER A 172 14.07 1.35 -12.60
N GLY A 173 12.94 1.11 -11.92
CA GLY A 173 11.72 1.91 -12.05
C GLY A 173 10.93 1.64 -13.33
N SER A 174 11.29 0.62 -14.11
CA SER A 174 10.68 0.35 -15.42
C SER A 174 9.36 -0.39 -15.29
N GLU A 175 8.40 -0.08 -16.16
CA GLU A 175 7.17 -0.87 -16.31
C GLU A 175 7.52 -2.28 -16.79
N VAL A 176 7.05 -3.29 -16.06
CA VAL A 176 7.20 -4.70 -16.43
C VAL A 176 5.99 -5.17 -17.23
N TRP A 177 4.79 -4.85 -16.74
CA TRP A 177 3.53 -5.12 -17.44
C TRP A 177 2.42 -4.19 -16.96
N LEU A 178 1.41 -4.06 -17.82
CA LEU A 178 0.18 -3.29 -17.59
C LEU A 178 -1.04 -4.09 -18.03
N ARG A 179 -2.10 -4.08 -17.23
CA ARG A 179 -3.36 -4.78 -17.54
C ARG A 179 -4.57 -3.92 -17.23
N ASP A 180 -5.52 -3.88 -18.16
CA ASP A 180 -6.87 -3.41 -17.88
C ASP A 180 -7.58 -4.50 -17.04
N VAL A 181 -8.14 -4.11 -15.90
CA VAL A 181 -8.80 -5.05 -14.96
C VAL A 181 -10.26 -4.70 -14.72
N ALA A 182 -10.66 -3.45 -14.95
CA ALA A 182 -12.05 -3.05 -14.82
C ALA A 182 -12.41 -1.96 -15.83
N VAL A 183 -13.68 -1.93 -16.20
CA VAL A 183 -14.26 -0.85 -17.01
C VAL A 183 -15.39 -0.23 -16.20
N ALA A 184 -15.24 1.05 -15.87
CA ALA A 184 -16.26 1.90 -15.25
C ALA A 184 -16.68 1.65 -13.80
N GLY A 185 -16.24 0.59 -13.10
CA GLY A 185 -16.58 0.38 -11.68
C GLY A 185 -15.49 0.71 -10.64
N GLY A 186 -14.21 0.79 -11.02
CA GLY A 186 -13.15 1.16 -10.10
C GLY A 186 -12.39 -0.03 -9.51
N LEU A 187 -11.13 0.21 -9.17
CA LEU A 187 -10.34 -0.69 -8.32
C LEU A 187 -10.66 -0.44 -6.85
N ARG A 188 -10.83 -1.53 -6.08
CA ARG A 188 -11.08 -1.45 -4.64
C ARG A 188 -9.86 -1.87 -3.84
N ALA A 189 -9.13 -2.86 -4.32
CA ALA A 189 -8.11 -3.52 -3.53
C ALA A 189 -7.18 -4.40 -4.37
N LEU A 190 -5.92 -4.52 -3.94
CA LEU A 190 -4.97 -5.48 -4.47
C LEU A 190 -4.14 -6.14 -3.36
N ASP A 191 -3.81 -7.42 -3.54
CA ASP A 191 -2.86 -8.19 -2.72
C ASP A 191 -1.88 -8.93 -3.63
N VAL A 192 -0.63 -9.08 -3.18
CA VAL A 192 0.39 -9.86 -3.89
C VAL A 192 0.99 -10.90 -2.98
N THR A 193 0.64 -12.16 -3.22
CA THR A 193 1.07 -13.30 -2.40
C THR A 193 1.32 -14.52 -3.28
N GLY A 194 2.47 -15.17 -3.11
CA GLY A 194 2.76 -16.47 -3.74
C GLY A 194 2.75 -16.43 -5.27
N GLY A 195 3.32 -15.37 -5.87
CA GLY A 195 3.40 -15.23 -7.33
C GLY A 195 2.06 -14.89 -8.01
N ARG A 196 1.07 -14.43 -7.24
CA ARG A 196 -0.26 -14.03 -7.73
C ARG A 196 -0.56 -12.61 -7.30
N VAL A 197 -1.12 -11.81 -8.22
CA VAL A 197 -1.75 -10.53 -7.91
C VAL A 197 -3.25 -10.74 -7.87
N THR A 198 -3.84 -10.59 -6.69
CA THR A 198 -5.28 -10.70 -6.50
C THR A 198 -5.86 -9.29 -6.49
N VAL A 199 -6.83 -9.04 -7.36
CA VAL A 199 -7.45 -7.74 -7.56
C VAL A 199 -8.93 -7.87 -7.26
N LEU A 200 -9.45 -6.97 -6.44
CA LEU A 200 -10.89 -6.79 -6.25
C LEU A 200 -11.30 -5.51 -6.95
N ALA A 201 -12.20 -5.65 -7.92
CA ALA A 201 -12.69 -4.57 -8.75
C ALA A 201 -14.22 -4.59 -8.79
N ASP A 202 -14.80 -3.42 -8.99
CA ASP A 202 -16.21 -3.24 -9.23
C ASP A 202 -16.43 -3.25 -10.76
N ARG A 203 -17.41 -4.04 -11.24
CA ARG A 203 -17.75 -4.12 -12.67
C ARG A 203 -18.57 -2.93 -13.16
N GLY A 204 -19.04 -2.10 -12.24
CA GLY A 204 -19.81 -0.91 -12.48
C GLY A 204 -21.25 -1.20 -12.86
N SER A 205 -22.15 -0.25 -12.63
CA SER A 205 -23.60 -0.36 -12.90
C SER A 205 -23.97 -0.74 -14.34
N ARG A 206 -23.07 -0.57 -15.32
CA ARG A 206 -23.29 -1.01 -16.71
C ARG A 206 -23.13 -2.51 -16.92
N GLN A 207 -22.42 -3.17 -16.02
CA GLN A 207 -22.20 -4.61 -16.00
C GLN A 207 -22.59 -5.10 -14.60
N ASP A 208 -23.87 -5.01 -14.25
CA ASP A 208 -24.50 -5.50 -13.02
C ASP A 208 -24.06 -4.92 -11.66
N GLY A 209 -22.98 -4.14 -11.58
CA GLY A 209 -22.52 -3.52 -10.33
C GLY A 209 -21.93 -4.51 -9.32
N LEU A 210 -21.66 -5.75 -9.75
CA LEU A 210 -21.08 -6.77 -8.89
C LEU A 210 -19.57 -6.59 -8.73
N ASP A 211 -19.08 -6.88 -7.53
CA ASP A 211 -17.65 -7.06 -7.28
C ASP A 211 -17.14 -8.32 -8.01
N GLU A 212 -15.98 -8.18 -8.64
CA GLU A 212 -15.24 -9.23 -9.32
C GLU A 212 -13.86 -9.37 -8.70
N LEU A 213 -13.49 -10.62 -8.41
CA LEU A 213 -12.16 -10.99 -8.00
C LEU A 213 -11.38 -11.50 -9.22
N ARG A 214 -10.26 -10.86 -9.55
CA ARG A 214 -9.36 -11.30 -10.62
C ARG A 214 -8.03 -11.73 -10.04
N VAL A 215 -7.46 -12.81 -10.56
CA VAL A 215 -6.12 -13.27 -10.18
C VAL A 215 -5.22 -13.23 -11.41
N LEU A 216 -4.16 -12.43 -11.32
CA LEU A 216 -3.14 -12.29 -12.34
C LEU A 216 -1.86 -13.01 -11.93
N ASP A 217 -1.12 -13.52 -12.91
CA ASP A 217 0.27 -13.92 -12.71
C ASP A 217 1.13 -12.71 -12.31
N ALA A 218 1.88 -12.81 -11.21
CA ALA A 218 2.71 -11.69 -10.77
C ALA A 218 3.88 -11.37 -11.72
N ALA A 219 4.39 -12.38 -12.43
CA ALA A 219 5.50 -12.22 -13.35
C ALA A 219 5.07 -11.55 -14.66
N THR A 220 3.92 -11.96 -15.23
CA THR A 220 3.48 -11.59 -16.59
C THR A 220 2.24 -10.70 -16.65
N GLY A 221 1.47 -10.62 -15.56
CA GLY A 221 0.16 -9.97 -15.53
C GLY A 221 -0.92 -10.74 -16.30
N GLU A 222 -0.67 -11.96 -16.76
CA GLU A 222 -1.69 -12.76 -17.44
C GLU A 222 -2.78 -13.18 -16.45
N GLU A 223 -4.05 -13.02 -16.83
CA GLU A 223 -5.17 -13.46 -16.00
C GLU A 223 -5.19 -14.98 -15.92
N LYS A 224 -5.21 -15.50 -14.69
CA LYS A 224 -5.33 -16.93 -14.40
C LYS A 224 -6.77 -17.31 -14.10
N GLU A 225 -7.45 -16.46 -13.33
CA GLU A 225 -8.78 -16.73 -12.79
C GLU A 225 -9.58 -15.42 -12.71
N SER A 226 -10.89 -15.52 -12.93
CA SER A 226 -11.89 -14.51 -12.59
C SER A 226 -13.03 -15.19 -11.83
N LEU A 227 -13.48 -14.56 -10.75
CA LEU A 227 -14.58 -15.01 -9.91
C LEU A 227 -15.53 -13.85 -9.64
N GLU A 228 -16.78 -14.00 -10.05
CA GLU A 228 -17.87 -13.13 -9.65
C GLU A 228 -18.20 -13.37 -8.17
N THR A 229 -18.19 -12.31 -7.36
CA THR A 229 -18.39 -12.45 -5.91
C THR A 229 -19.87 -12.55 -5.52
N GLY A 230 -20.78 -12.18 -6.43
CA GLY A 230 -22.22 -12.05 -6.17
C GLY A 230 -22.59 -10.91 -5.23
N VAL A 231 -21.65 -10.02 -4.90
CA VAL A 231 -21.89 -8.83 -4.07
C VAL A 231 -22.18 -7.64 -4.97
N ASP A 232 -23.38 -7.08 -4.87
CA ASP A 232 -23.76 -5.80 -5.49
C ASP A 232 -23.26 -4.65 -4.62
N VAL A 233 -22.24 -3.93 -5.10
CA VAL A 233 -21.54 -2.88 -4.34
C VAL A 233 -22.39 -1.62 -4.25
N ASP A 234 -23.22 -1.35 -5.27
CA ASP A 234 -24.08 -0.17 -5.31
C ASP A 234 -25.23 -0.27 -4.28
N GLN A 235 -25.62 -1.50 -3.91
CA GLN A 235 -26.69 -1.75 -2.94
C GLN A 235 -26.18 -1.99 -1.51
N GLU A 236 -24.95 -2.46 -1.33
CA GLU A 236 -24.37 -2.74 -0.02
C GLU A 236 -23.61 -1.54 0.56
N LYS A 237 -24.07 -1.01 1.70
CA LYS A 237 -23.44 0.17 2.34
C LYS A 237 -22.19 -0.22 3.13
N GLY A 238 -21.00 -0.05 2.55
CA GLY A 238 -19.75 -0.05 3.30
C GLY A 238 -18.47 0.05 2.48
N ASP A 239 -17.39 0.42 3.15
CA ASP A 239 -16.07 0.60 2.55
C ASP A 239 -15.26 -0.68 2.67
N LEU A 240 -14.59 -1.08 1.58
CA LEU A 240 -13.59 -2.14 1.65
C LEU A 240 -12.33 -1.59 2.33
N ALA A 241 -11.93 -2.19 3.44
CA ALA A 241 -10.73 -1.79 4.16
C ALA A 241 -9.47 -2.48 3.65
N ASP A 242 -9.55 -3.78 3.31
CA ASP A 242 -8.37 -4.58 2.95
C ASP A 242 -8.74 -5.95 2.37
N PRO A 243 -8.14 -6.42 1.25
CA PRO A 243 -8.13 -7.81 0.88
C PRO A 243 -7.02 -8.55 1.66
N ARG A 244 -7.33 -9.70 2.25
CA ARG A 244 -6.34 -10.57 2.88
C ARG A 244 -6.33 -11.93 2.22
N VAL A 245 -5.15 -12.44 1.93
CA VAL A 245 -5.00 -13.83 1.48
C VAL A 245 -4.67 -14.72 2.67
N TYR A 246 -5.43 -15.79 2.85
CA TYR A 246 -5.15 -16.84 3.82
C TYR A 246 -5.38 -18.20 3.17
N GLU A 247 -4.32 -18.98 3.01
CA GLU A 247 -4.35 -20.25 2.27
C GLU A 247 -4.95 -20.04 0.86
N ASN A 248 -6.02 -20.75 0.51
CA ASN A 248 -6.75 -20.58 -0.75
C ASN A 248 -7.89 -19.56 -0.66
N LEU A 249 -8.06 -18.84 0.46
CA LEU A 249 -9.11 -17.84 0.63
C LEU A 249 -8.62 -16.43 0.35
N VAL A 250 -9.47 -15.63 -0.29
CA VAL A 250 -9.40 -14.18 -0.29
C VAL A 250 -10.47 -13.65 0.64
N ILE A 251 -10.06 -12.88 1.63
CA ILE A 251 -10.89 -12.33 2.69
C ILE A 251 -11.00 -10.84 2.45
N ALA A 252 -12.17 -10.36 2.04
CA ALA A 252 -12.49 -8.94 1.91
C ALA A 252 -13.08 -8.43 3.23
N VAL A 253 -12.40 -7.50 3.90
CA VAL A 253 -12.90 -6.86 5.13
C VAL A 253 -13.66 -5.59 4.76
N ARG A 254 -14.94 -5.52 5.13
CA ARG A 254 -15.86 -4.43 4.77
C ARG A 254 -16.38 -3.71 6.02
N TRP A 255 -16.00 -2.45 6.15
CA TRP A 255 -16.48 -1.56 7.22
C TRP A 255 -17.85 -0.99 6.88
N GLY A 256 -18.79 -1.00 7.83
CA GLY A 256 -20.14 -0.46 7.63
C GLY A 256 -21.22 -1.51 7.32
N TRP A 257 -20.83 -2.73 6.95
CA TRP A 257 -21.73 -3.88 6.69
C TRP A 257 -22.39 -4.47 7.95
N GLY A 258 -22.39 -3.74 9.07
CA GLY A 258 -23.00 -4.17 10.33
C GLY A 258 -22.40 -5.48 10.86
N VAL A 259 -23.23 -6.51 11.02
CA VAL A 259 -22.89 -7.79 11.67
C VAL A 259 -22.05 -8.75 10.80
N ARG A 260 -21.83 -8.46 9.52
CA ARG A 260 -21.03 -9.31 8.62
C ARG A 260 -19.95 -8.51 7.88
N PRO A 261 -18.91 -8.03 8.58
CA PRO A 261 -17.89 -7.17 8.00
C PRO A 261 -16.83 -7.94 7.19
N VAL A 262 -17.07 -9.21 6.84
CA VAL A 262 -16.08 -10.07 6.18
C VAL A 262 -16.76 -10.96 5.15
N SER A 263 -16.25 -10.92 3.91
CA SER A 263 -16.55 -11.91 2.86
C SER A 263 -15.31 -12.74 2.60
N ALA A 264 -15.45 -14.05 2.43
CA ALA A 264 -14.36 -14.95 2.10
C ALA A 264 -14.68 -15.68 0.79
N TYR A 265 -13.75 -15.65 -0.15
CA TYR A 265 -13.88 -16.22 -1.49
C TYR A 265 -12.82 -17.30 -1.66
N ALA A 266 -13.23 -18.52 -1.98
CA ALA A 266 -12.31 -19.60 -2.28
C ALA A 266 -11.73 -19.43 -3.69
N ARG A 267 -10.41 -19.55 -3.80
CA ARG A 267 -9.68 -19.65 -5.07
C ARG A 267 -9.52 -21.12 -5.44
N GLY A 268 -9.68 -21.42 -6.73
CA GLY A 268 -9.57 -22.75 -7.31
C GLY A 268 -8.14 -23.25 -7.41
#